data_AF-A0A1B7JUS5-F1
#
_entry.id   AF-A0A1B7JUS5-F1
#
_cell.length_a   1.000
_cell.length_b   1.000
_cell.length_c   1.000
_cell.angle_alpha   90.00
_cell.angle_beta   90.00
_cell.angle_gamma   90.00
#
_symmetry.space_group_name_H-M   'P 1'
#
loop_
_entity.id
_entity.type
_entity.pdbx_description
1 polymer ?
#
loop_
_entity_poly.entity_id
_entity_poly.type
_entity_poly.pdbx_seq_one_letter_code
_entity_poly.pdbx_strand_id
1 'polypeptide(L)'
;MHNTLPTKDYELQLAGKVDRLKTMMAPYAAPEPEIFSSPKSHYRMRAEFRLWHDNDDLFHIMFDKETKERIYIDQFPVASQLINRMMTELLPLIKQSELLRHKLFQVDYLSTLSNKLIVSLLYHKKLGEEWELEAKELKATLIAKGFDVQVIGRASKTKIMLDNDYVDEVLPINGKEMIYRQVENSFTQPNAHVNIKMLEWAISATQNSTGDLLELYCGNGNFSLALAQNFNRVLATEIAKPSVSAAQYNIEANNIDNVQIIRMSAEDFTQAMRGAREFRRLEGINLSDYQCNTIFVDPPRSGLDDKTVQLVQEYDNILYISCNPETLCDNLTTLNETHKIEKLALFDQFPYTHHMESGVLLTRR
;
A
#
# COMPACT_ATOMS: atom_id res chain seq x y z
N MET A 1 17.06 22.90 9.62
CA MET A 1 15.63 23.04 9.99
C MET A 1 15.24 21.81 10.78
N HIS A 2 14.64 21.97 11.97
CA HIS A 2 14.13 20.81 12.70
C HIS A 2 13.02 20.14 11.90
N ASN A 3 13.12 18.82 11.73
CA ASN A 3 12.13 17.99 11.07
C ASN A 3 10.90 17.78 11.96
N THR A 4 10.30 18.88 12.42
CA THR A 4 9.16 18.91 13.33
C THR A 4 7.87 19.01 12.55
N LEU A 5 6.93 18.10 12.82
CA LEU A 5 5.60 18.11 12.24
C LEU A 5 4.76 19.27 12.79
N PRO A 6 4.04 20.03 11.95
CA PRO A 6 3.13 21.10 12.39
C PRO A 6 1.81 20.51 12.92
N THR A 7 1.89 19.71 13.99
CA THR A 7 0.76 18.94 14.54
C THR A 7 -0.41 19.80 15.04
N LYS A 8 -0.14 21.06 15.39
CA LYS A 8 -1.17 22.05 15.78
C LYS A 8 -2.10 22.42 14.63
N ASP A 9 -1.60 22.33 13.39
CA ASP A 9 -2.35 22.72 12.19
C ASP A 9 -3.13 21.54 11.59
N TYR A 10 -3.06 20.34 12.20
CA TYR A 10 -3.64 19.12 11.65
C TYR A 10 -5.14 19.26 11.35
N GLU A 11 -5.94 19.75 12.30
CA GLU A 11 -7.40 19.87 12.12
C GLU A 11 -7.75 20.86 11.01
N LEU A 12 -7.00 21.97 10.92
CA LEU A 12 -7.19 22.97 9.88
C LEU A 12 -6.87 22.41 8.49
N GLN A 13 -5.77 21.64 8.38
CA GLN A 13 -5.40 21.00 7.12
C GLN A 13 -6.39 19.92 6.70
N LEU A 14 -6.88 19.11 7.65
CA LEU A 14 -7.90 18.11 7.38
C LEU A 14 -9.19 18.79 6.90
N ALA A 15 -9.65 19.84 7.58
CA ALA A 15 -10.81 20.63 7.15
C ALA A 15 -10.65 21.17 5.72
N GLY A 16 -9.46 21.70 5.38
CA GLY A 16 -9.17 22.14 4.02
C GLY A 16 -9.24 21.03 2.96
N LYS A 17 -8.83 19.80 3.31
CA LYS A 17 -9.00 18.63 2.42
C LYS A 17 -10.47 18.26 2.25
N VAL A 18 -11.25 18.30 3.34
CA VAL A 18 -12.71 18.05 3.31
C VAL A 18 -13.41 19.04 2.39
N ASP A 19 -13.18 20.34 2.56
CA ASP A 19 -13.81 21.38 1.73
C ASP A 19 -13.44 21.23 0.25
N ARG A 20 -12.17 20.88 -0.02
CA ARG A 20 -11.71 20.60 -1.38
C ARG A 20 -12.44 19.39 -1.97
N LEU A 21 -12.55 18.27 -1.24
CA LEU A 21 -13.27 17.08 -1.71
C LEU A 21 -14.74 17.40 -1.99
N LYS A 22 -15.42 18.11 -1.09
CA LYS A 22 -16.81 18.53 -1.27
C LYS A 22 -16.99 19.35 -2.54
N THR A 23 -16.10 20.31 -2.78
CA THR A 23 -16.11 21.15 -3.98
C THR A 23 -15.93 20.32 -5.25
N MET A 24 -14.98 19.38 -5.25
CA MET A 24 -14.72 18.49 -6.38
C MET A 24 -15.89 17.53 -6.66
N MET A 25 -16.59 17.08 -5.62
CA MET A 25 -17.67 16.09 -5.72
C MET A 25 -19.05 16.70 -5.95
N ALA A 26 -19.20 18.03 -5.80
CA ALA A 26 -20.47 18.75 -5.96
C ALA A 26 -21.16 18.53 -7.33
N PRO A 27 -20.45 18.47 -8.49
CA PRO A 27 -21.08 18.22 -9.79
C PRO A 27 -21.77 16.85 -9.90
N TYR A 28 -21.42 15.90 -9.05
CA TYR A 28 -21.89 14.51 -9.11
C TYR A 28 -22.98 14.19 -8.08
N ALA A 29 -23.52 15.22 -7.40
CA ALA A 29 -24.52 15.07 -6.33
C ALA A 29 -24.10 14.07 -5.24
N ALA A 30 -22.81 14.02 -4.91
CA ALA A 30 -22.28 13.14 -3.89
C ALA A 30 -22.86 13.47 -2.49
N PRO A 31 -23.03 12.46 -1.61
CA PRO A 31 -23.42 12.70 -0.22
C PRO A 31 -22.28 13.40 0.54
N GLU A 32 -22.60 13.84 1.76
CA GLU A 32 -21.60 14.32 2.70
C GLU A 32 -20.51 13.26 2.95
N PRO A 33 -19.21 13.61 2.85
CA PRO A 33 -18.13 12.63 3.00
C PRO A 33 -18.00 12.15 4.45
N GLU A 34 -17.88 10.84 4.63
CA GLU A 34 -17.40 10.23 5.87
C GLU A 34 -15.91 10.53 6.05
N ILE A 35 -15.49 11.05 7.21
CA ILE A 35 -14.12 11.56 7.41
C ILE A 35 -13.31 10.64 8.32
N PHE A 36 -12.19 10.13 7.81
CA PHE A 36 -11.29 9.24 8.52
C PHE A 36 -9.91 9.89 8.70
N SER A 37 -9.67 10.40 9.91
CA SER A 37 -8.40 11.04 10.29
C SER A 37 -7.25 10.04 10.46
N SER A 38 -6.02 10.53 10.38
CA SER A 38 -4.80 9.80 10.72
C SER A 38 -4.31 10.19 12.11
N PRO A 39 -3.51 9.34 12.79
CA PRO A 39 -2.62 9.83 13.83
C PRO A 39 -1.78 11.02 13.35
N LYS A 40 -1.55 11.98 14.24
CA LYS A 40 -0.85 13.25 13.93
C LYS A 40 0.65 13.07 13.70
N SER A 41 1.23 11.94 14.09
CA SER A 41 2.62 11.57 13.90
C SER A 41 2.74 10.04 13.87
N HIS A 42 3.92 9.55 13.48
CA HIS A 42 4.27 8.13 13.45
C HIS A 42 3.31 7.23 12.68
N TYR A 43 2.65 7.79 11.67
CA TYR A 43 1.64 7.10 10.89
C TYR A 43 2.22 6.32 9.71
N ARG A 44 3.41 6.72 9.22
CA ARG A 44 3.98 6.15 8.00
C ARG A 44 4.80 4.90 8.29
N MET A 45 4.38 3.77 7.74
CA MET A 45 4.97 2.45 7.94
C MET A 45 6.11 2.12 6.98
N ARG A 46 6.41 3.00 6.02
CA ARG A 46 7.56 2.88 5.13
C ARG A 46 8.27 4.21 4.89
N ALA A 47 9.59 4.20 4.89
CA ALA A 47 10.40 5.38 4.63
C ALA A 47 11.69 5.02 3.93
N GLU A 48 12.12 5.88 3.01
CA GLU A 48 13.31 5.68 2.19
C GLU A 48 14.20 6.91 2.38
N PHE A 49 15.47 6.68 2.71
CA PHE A 49 16.42 7.75 3.00
C PHE A 49 17.67 7.57 2.16
N ARG A 50 18.10 8.64 1.49
CA ARG A 50 19.43 8.69 0.90
C ARG A 50 20.45 8.80 2.03
N LEU A 51 21.66 8.32 1.77
CA LEU A 51 22.77 8.42 2.71
C LEU A 51 23.81 9.40 2.19
N TRP A 52 24.26 10.26 3.08
CA TRP A 52 25.37 11.17 2.85
C TRP A 52 26.60 10.69 3.60
N HIS A 53 27.71 10.58 2.88
CA HIS A 53 29.02 10.24 3.43
C HIS A 53 29.79 11.52 3.69
N ASP A 54 30.28 11.68 4.91
CA ASP A 54 31.23 12.73 5.26
C ASP A 54 32.47 12.09 5.89
N ASN A 55 33.48 11.84 5.04
CA ASN A 55 34.63 11.01 5.37
C ASN A 55 34.20 9.62 5.86
N ASP A 56 34.49 9.33 7.13
CA ASP A 56 34.13 8.08 7.77
C ASP A 56 32.73 8.07 8.39
N ASP A 57 32.04 9.21 8.37
CA ASP A 57 30.71 9.38 8.92
C ASP A 57 29.61 9.16 7.87
N LEU A 58 28.41 8.86 8.34
CA LEU A 58 27.26 8.47 7.52
C LEU A 58 25.96 9.00 8.13
N PHE A 59 25.13 9.65 7.31
CA PHE A 59 23.89 10.28 7.75
C PHE A 59 22.71 9.96 6.83
N HIS A 60 21.52 9.79 7.40
CA HIS A 60 20.29 9.85 6.63
C HIS A 60 20.04 11.28 6.17
N ILE A 61 19.70 11.42 4.89
CA ILE A 61 19.33 12.69 4.28
C ILE A 61 18.06 12.57 3.43
N MET A 62 17.34 13.67 3.36
CA MET A 62 16.35 13.96 2.34
C MET A 62 16.75 15.22 1.58
N PHE A 63 16.06 15.49 0.48
CA PHE A 63 16.27 16.70 -0.30
C PHE A 63 15.07 17.63 -0.16
N ASP A 64 15.36 18.91 0.06
CA ASP A 64 14.34 19.94 -0.06
C ASP A 64 13.77 19.96 -1.48
N LYS A 65 12.45 20.10 -1.62
CA LYS A 65 11.80 19.97 -2.92
C LYS A 65 12.12 21.14 -3.85
N GLU A 66 12.31 22.34 -3.31
CA GLU A 66 12.49 23.57 -4.08
C GLU A 66 13.98 23.85 -4.32
N THR A 67 14.76 23.89 -3.25
CA THR A 67 16.17 24.26 -3.27
C THR A 67 17.10 23.10 -3.65
N LYS A 68 16.62 21.85 -3.54
CA LYS A 68 17.41 20.61 -3.68
C LYS A 68 18.54 20.47 -2.65
N GLU A 69 18.53 21.29 -1.60
CA GLU A 69 19.51 21.19 -0.51
C GLU A 69 19.31 19.92 0.31
N ARG A 70 20.41 19.46 0.93
CA ARG A 70 20.41 18.28 1.80
C ARG A 70 19.85 18.64 3.16
N ILE A 71 18.87 17.89 3.61
CA ILE A 71 18.32 17.96 4.96
C ILE A 71 18.76 16.71 5.69
N TYR A 72 19.54 16.88 6.75
CA TYR A 72 19.95 15.79 7.64
C TYR A 72 18.77 15.35 8.50
N ILE A 73 18.56 14.03 8.60
CA ILE A 73 17.40 13.44 9.26
C ILE A 73 17.86 12.48 10.36
N ASP A 74 18.02 13.00 11.57
CA ASP A 74 18.30 12.15 12.75
C ASP A 74 17.03 11.50 13.31
N GLN A 75 15.89 12.19 13.13
CA GLN A 75 14.56 11.71 13.48
C GLN A 75 13.57 12.04 12.37
N PHE A 76 12.60 11.17 12.18
CA PHE A 76 11.57 11.31 11.17
C PHE A 76 10.18 11.02 11.79
N PRO A 77 9.58 12.00 12.49
CA PRO A 77 8.33 11.80 13.24
C PRO A 77 7.10 11.51 12.35
N VAL A 78 7.25 11.54 11.03
CA VAL A 78 6.27 11.01 10.07
C VAL A 78 6.28 9.47 10.07
N ALA A 79 7.47 8.85 10.10
CA ALA A 79 7.59 7.40 10.13
C ALA A 79 7.30 6.82 11.51
N SER A 80 6.92 5.55 11.52
CA SER A 80 6.63 4.78 12.73
C SER A 80 7.74 4.91 13.78
N GLN A 81 7.36 4.70 15.04
CA GLN A 81 8.34 4.69 16.13
C GLN A 81 9.39 3.60 15.94
N LEU A 82 9.00 2.45 15.36
CA LEU A 82 9.91 1.35 15.06
C LEU A 82 10.99 1.76 14.04
N ILE A 83 10.60 2.48 12.98
CA ILE A 83 11.56 3.03 12.00
C ILE A 83 12.51 4.01 12.68
N ASN A 84 12.01 4.93 13.50
CA ASN A 84 12.86 5.90 14.20
C ASN A 84 13.88 5.21 15.12
N ARG A 85 13.44 4.21 15.89
CA ARG A 85 14.34 3.39 16.72
C ARG A 85 15.40 2.69 15.87
N MET A 86 15.01 2.09 14.73
CA MET A 86 15.98 1.45 13.84
C MET A 86 16.97 2.45 13.25
N MET A 87 16.52 3.64 12.81
CA MET A 87 17.41 4.67 12.27
C MET A 87 18.52 5.05 13.25
N THR A 88 18.18 5.19 14.54
CA THR A 88 19.14 5.51 15.61
C THR A 88 20.16 4.40 15.84
N GLU A 89 19.74 3.13 15.78
CA GLU A 89 20.61 1.99 16.08
C GLU A 89 21.42 1.51 14.86
N LEU A 90 20.89 1.65 13.64
CA LEU A 90 21.47 1.06 12.43
C LEU A 90 22.77 1.74 12.01
N LEU A 91 22.78 3.08 11.87
CA LEU A 91 23.96 3.77 11.34
C LEU A 91 25.20 3.63 12.22
N PRO A 92 25.13 3.72 13.57
CA PRO A 92 26.30 3.46 14.41
C PRO A 92 26.90 2.07 14.21
N LEU A 93 26.10 1.04 13.93
CA LEU A 93 26.58 -0.31 13.64
C LEU A 93 27.19 -0.39 12.24
N ILE A 94 26.55 0.20 11.23
CA ILE A 94 27.10 0.25 9.86
C ILE A 94 28.44 1.00 9.83
N LYS A 95 28.60 2.09 10.59
CA LYS A 95 29.84 2.87 10.65
C LYS A 95 31.05 2.08 11.17
N GLN A 96 30.83 1.02 11.97
CA GLN A 96 31.90 0.17 12.50
C GLN A 96 32.47 -0.80 11.45
N SER A 97 31.76 -0.99 10.33
CA SER A 97 32.16 -1.86 9.24
C SER A 97 32.41 -1.04 7.97
N GLU A 98 33.66 -1.01 7.51
CA GLU A 98 33.98 -0.40 6.22
C GLU A 98 33.22 -1.11 5.08
N LEU A 99 33.06 -2.43 5.16
CA LEU A 99 32.39 -3.22 4.14
C LEU A 99 30.87 -2.90 4.08
N LEU A 100 30.17 -2.76 5.20
CA LEU A 100 28.75 -2.41 5.20
C LEU A 100 28.53 -0.93 4.88
N ARG A 101 29.47 -0.05 5.24
CA ARG A 101 29.39 1.39 4.98
C ARG A 101 29.73 1.74 3.53
N HIS A 102 30.81 1.19 2.98
CA HIS A 102 31.37 1.64 1.70
C HIS A 102 30.35 1.51 0.55
N LYS A 103 30.09 2.62 -0.14
CA LYS A 103 29.15 2.76 -1.28
C LYS A 103 27.68 2.47 -0.95
N LEU A 104 27.31 2.37 0.32
CA LEU A 104 25.91 2.36 0.74
C LEU A 104 25.31 3.75 0.49
N PHE A 105 24.29 3.87 -0.35
CA PHE A 105 23.77 5.18 -0.76
C PHE A 105 22.31 5.44 -0.34
N GLN A 106 21.59 4.41 0.07
CA GLN A 106 20.20 4.50 0.49
C GLN A 106 19.85 3.36 1.45
N VAL A 107 18.96 3.66 2.40
CA VAL A 107 18.31 2.66 3.25
C VAL A 107 16.81 2.80 3.11
N ASP A 108 16.14 1.69 2.84
CA ASP A 108 14.69 1.60 2.82
C ASP A 108 14.21 0.83 4.05
N TYR A 109 13.19 1.37 4.71
CA TYR A 109 12.57 0.80 5.89
C TYR A 109 11.11 0.48 5.60
N LEU A 110 10.68 -0.74 5.95
CA LEU A 110 9.29 -1.17 5.96
C LEU A 110 8.98 -1.77 7.34
N SER A 111 8.17 -1.10 8.14
CA SER A 111 7.71 -1.56 9.46
C SER A 111 6.25 -1.99 9.41
N THR A 112 5.84 -2.78 10.40
CA THR A 112 4.44 -3.19 10.59
C THR A 112 3.91 -2.78 11.97
N LEU A 113 2.57 -2.74 12.13
CA LEU A 113 1.93 -2.65 13.44
C LEU A 113 2.19 -3.89 14.30
N SER A 114 2.42 -5.05 13.67
CA SER A 114 2.89 -6.29 14.33
C SER A 114 4.36 -6.25 14.79
N ASN A 115 5.00 -5.08 14.76
CA ASN A 115 6.35 -4.81 15.27
C ASN A 115 7.47 -5.60 14.55
N LYS A 116 7.28 -5.88 13.25
CA LYS A 116 8.29 -6.46 12.36
C LYS A 116 8.87 -5.39 11.43
N LEU A 117 10.07 -5.64 10.92
CA LEU A 117 10.79 -4.67 10.09
C LEU A 117 11.53 -5.35 8.95
N ILE A 118 11.58 -4.69 7.78
CA ILE A 118 12.56 -4.95 6.73
C ILE A 118 13.45 -3.72 6.61
N VAL A 119 14.76 -3.95 6.57
CA VAL A 119 15.79 -2.95 6.29
C VAL A 119 16.51 -3.36 5.00
N SER A 120 16.30 -2.60 3.93
CA SER A 120 17.01 -2.79 2.67
C SER A 120 18.17 -1.80 2.55
N LEU A 121 19.37 -2.35 2.42
CA LEU A 121 20.63 -1.62 2.27
C LEU A 121 21.03 -1.58 0.78
N LEU A 122 21.02 -0.40 0.16
CA LEU A 122 21.22 -0.21 -1.27
C LEU A 122 22.63 0.33 -1.59
N TYR A 123 23.34 -0.33 -2.50
CA TYR A 123 24.76 -0.11 -2.75
C TYR A 123 25.09 0.23 -4.20
N HIS A 124 26.11 1.09 -4.38
CA HIS A 124 26.83 1.30 -5.64
C HIS A 124 28.12 0.46 -5.72
N LYS A 125 28.02 -0.81 -5.31
CA LYS A 125 29.09 -1.82 -5.45
C LYS A 125 28.49 -3.21 -5.59
N LYS A 126 29.30 -4.18 -6.00
CA LYS A 126 28.89 -5.59 -5.96
C LYS A 126 28.80 -6.07 -4.52
N LEU A 127 27.84 -6.94 -4.25
CA LEU A 127 27.70 -7.65 -2.97
C LEU A 127 28.10 -9.11 -3.18
N GLY A 128 28.74 -9.70 -2.17
CA GLY A 128 29.22 -11.08 -2.20
C GLY A 128 29.22 -11.69 -0.80
N GLU A 129 29.85 -12.85 -0.65
CA GLU A 129 29.82 -13.63 0.59
C GLU A 129 30.36 -12.88 1.81
N GLU A 130 31.42 -12.07 1.66
CA GLU A 130 31.95 -11.23 2.74
C GLU A 130 30.91 -10.23 3.27
N TRP A 131 30.16 -9.60 2.36
CA TRP A 131 29.08 -8.68 2.75
C TRP A 131 27.97 -9.42 3.47
N GLU A 132 27.62 -10.62 3.02
CA GLU A 132 26.57 -11.43 3.63
C GLU A 132 26.94 -11.87 5.06
N LEU A 133 28.21 -12.21 5.29
CA LEU A 133 28.71 -12.57 6.62
C LEU A 133 28.56 -11.40 7.61
N GLU A 134 29.04 -10.21 7.25
CA GLU A 134 28.91 -9.04 8.11
C GLU A 134 27.46 -8.57 8.26
N ALA A 135 26.65 -8.71 7.22
CA ALA A 135 25.22 -8.40 7.30
C ALA A 135 24.48 -9.36 8.26
N LYS A 136 24.90 -10.63 8.36
CA LYS A 136 24.38 -11.58 9.37
C LYS A 136 24.75 -11.17 10.78
N GLU A 137 25.98 -10.70 11.00
CA GLU A 137 26.41 -10.18 12.31
C GLU A 137 25.66 -8.90 12.69
N LEU A 138 25.45 -7.98 11.73
CA LEU A 138 24.60 -6.80 11.91
C LEU A 138 23.18 -7.21 12.32
N LYS A 139 22.57 -8.13 11.57
CA LYS A 139 21.21 -8.63 11.87
C LYS A 139 21.14 -9.26 13.26
N ALA A 140 22.09 -10.10 13.64
CA ALA A 140 22.14 -10.70 14.98
C ALA A 140 22.24 -9.64 16.08
N THR A 141 23.05 -8.60 15.87
CA THR A 141 23.17 -7.47 16.80
C THR A 141 21.88 -6.67 16.94
N LEU A 142 21.16 -6.44 15.83
CA LEU A 142 19.85 -5.79 15.85
C LEU A 142 18.81 -6.66 16.59
N ILE A 143 18.80 -7.98 16.37
CA ILE A 143 17.93 -8.90 17.12
C ILE A 143 18.23 -8.85 18.62
N ALA A 144 19.51 -8.84 19.01
CA ALA A 144 19.92 -8.70 20.41
C ALA A 144 19.47 -7.35 21.04
N LYS A 145 19.25 -6.32 20.22
CA LYS A 145 18.67 -5.03 20.63
C LYS A 145 17.13 -5.02 20.64
N GLY A 146 16.49 -6.16 20.37
CA GLY A 146 15.03 -6.33 20.46
C GLY A 146 14.27 -5.99 19.19
N PHE A 147 14.91 -6.04 18.01
CA PHE A 147 14.23 -5.89 16.73
C PHE A 147 13.90 -7.26 16.11
N ASP A 148 12.65 -7.44 15.64
CA ASP A 148 12.30 -8.50 14.69
C ASP A 148 12.50 -7.95 13.28
N VAL A 149 13.68 -8.23 12.69
CA VAL A 149 14.15 -7.56 11.47
C VAL A 149 14.65 -8.53 10.40
N GLN A 150 14.23 -8.28 9.18
CA GLN A 150 14.87 -8.80 7.97
C GLN A 150 15.83 -7.77 7.39
N VAL A 151 17.00 -8.23 6.93
CA VAL A 151 18.01 -7.39 6.28
C VAL A 151 18.19 -7.87 4.86
N ILE A 152 18.15 -6.93 3.91
CA ILE A 152 18.28 -7.19 2.48
C ILE A 152 19.39 -6.32 1.91
N GLY A 153 20.33 -6.93 1.19
CA GLY A 153 21.35 -6.24 0.41
C GLY A 153 20.91 -6.08 -1.03
N ARG A 154 20.95 -4.85 -1.54
CA ARG A 154 20.63 -4.55 -2.94
C ARG A 154 21.78 -3.86 -3.64
N ALA A 155 22.06 -4.33 -4.85
CA ALA A 155 22.91 -3.66 -5.82
C ALA A 155 22.34 -3.88 -7.22
N SER A 156 22.99 -3.33 -8.24
CA SER A 156 22.57 -3.55 -9.63
C SER A 156 22.43 -5.06 -9.92
N LYS A 157 21.23 -5.48 -10.31
CA LYS A 157 20.84 -6.88 -10.58
C LYS A 157 21.10 -7.88 -9.44
N THR A 158 21.30 -7.39 -8.22
CA THR A 158 21.65 -8.22 -7.06
C THR A 158 20.65 -7.97 -5.94
N LYS A 159 20.09 -9.05 -5.38
CA LYS A 159 19.25 -9.05 -4.18
C LYS A 159 19.73 -10.20 -3.29
N ILE A 160 20.32 -9.88 -2.14
CA ILE A 160 20.68 -10.85 -1.11
C ILE A 160 19.70 -10.66 0.04
N MET A 161 18.87 -11.66 0.30
CA MET A 161 17.98 -11.70 1.47
C MET A 161 18.58 -12.68 2.47
N LEU A 162 18.80 -12.26 3.71
CA LEU A 162 19.45 -13.12 4.70
C LEU A 162 18.58 -14.33 5.07
N ASP A 163 17.27 -14.12 5.22
CA ASP A 163 16.29 -15.21 5.44
C ASP A 163 15.19 -15.16 4.37
N ASN A 164 14.48 -14.03 4.30
CA ASN A 164 13.40 -13.80 3.36
C ASN A 164 13.24 -12.28 3.09
N ASP A 165 12.32 -11.93 2.19
CA ASP A 165 12.07 -10.56 1.76
C ASP A 165 10.68 -10.05 2.16
N TYR A 166 10.09 -10.59 3.22
CA TYR A 166 8.74 -10.23 3.65
C TYR A 166 8.60 -10.12 5.16
N VAL A 167 7.54 -9.45 5.60
CA VAL A 167 7.07 -9.41 6.99
C VAL A 167 5.57 -9.61 7.03
N ASP A 168 5.06 -10.21 8.09
CA ASP A 168 3.63 -10.43 8.27
C ASP A 168 3.05 -9.34 9.17
N GLU A 169 2.22 -8.47 8.61
CA GLU A 169 1.44 -7.45 9.29
C GLU A 169 0.21 -8.08 9.95
N VAL A 170 -0.22 -7.53 11.09
CA VAL A 170 -1.45 -7.92 11.78
C VAL A 170 -2.31 -6.68 11.99
N LEU A 171 -3.45 -6.63 11.30
CA LEU A 171 -4.38 -5.51 11.36
C LEU A 171 -5.65 -5.90 12.13
N PRO A 172 -6.05 -5.17 13.18
CA PRO A 172 -7.36 -5.35 13.80
C PRO A 172 -8.44 -4.65 12.96
N ILE A 173 -9.24 -5.42 12.23
CA ILE A 173 -10.31 -4.93 11.35
C ILE A 173 -11.65 -5.35 11.96
N ASN A 174 -12.48 -4.39 12.39
CA ASN A 174 -13.74 -4.64 13.09
C ASN A 174 -13.60 -5.62 14.28
N GLY A 175 -12.46 -5.55 14.99
CA GLY A 175 -12.16 -6.41 16.13
C GLY A 175 -11.64 -7.82 15.79
N LYS A 176 -11.50 -8.17 14.50
CA LYS A 176 -10.84 -9.41 14.06
C LYS A 176 -9.41 -9.11 13.62
N GLU A 177 -8.44 -9.87 14.11
CA GLU A 177 -7.07 -9.81 13.60
C GLU A 177 -6.99 -10.44 12.21
N MET A 178 -6.41 -9.72 11.27
CA MET A 178 -6.13 -10.20 9.92
C MET A 178 -4.65 -10.11 9.59
N ILE A 179 -4.12 -11.16 8.99
CA ILE A 179 -2.70 -11.31 8.65
C ILE A 179 -2.48 -10.89 7.20
N TYR A 180 -1.51 -10.00 6.98
CA TYR A 180 -1.10 -9.57 5.65
C TYR A 180 0.42 -9.62 5.50
N ARG A 181 0.91 -10.61 4.75
CA ARG A 181 2.27 -10.64 4.26
C ARG A 181 2.54 -9.46 3.34
N GLN A 182 3.58 -8.71 3.67
CA GLN A 182 4.08 -7.57 2.96
C GLN A 182 5.48 -7.89 2.45
N VAL A 183 5.63 -7.93 1.13
CA VAL A 183 6.90 -8.24 0.47
C VAL A 183 7.64 -6.94 0.15
N GLU A 184 8.93 -6.91 0.40
CA GLU A 184 9.81 -5.79 0.07
C GLU A 184 9.70 -5.39 -1.41
N ASN A 185 9.67 -4.08 -1.68
CA ASN A 185 9.40 -3.45 -2.98
C ASN A 185 8.04 -3.75 -3.62
N SER A 186 7.16 -4.50 -2.95
CA SER A 186 5.74 -4.57 -3.35
C SER A 186 4.97 -3.42 -2.71
N PHE A 187 3.87 -3.01 -3.32
CA PHE A 187 3.03 -1.95 -2.79
C PHE A 187 2.30 -2.41 -1.52
N THR A 188 2.25 -1.52 -0.53
CA THR A 188 1.44 -1.63 0.69
C THR A 188 0.96 -0.24 1.05
N GLN A 189 -0.21 -0.14 1.69
CA GLN A 189 -0.72 1.14 2.14
C GLN A 189 0.24 1.74 3.20
N PRO A 190 0.85 2.90 2.95
CA PRO A 190 1.91 3.44 3.80
C PRO A 190 1.43 3.89 5.17
N ASN A 191 0.13 3.99 5.44
CA ASN A 191 -0.42 4.34 6.74
C ASN A 191 -1.37 3.24 7.22
N ALA A 192 -0.86 2.31 8.01
CA ALA A 192 -1.64 1.14 8.45
C ALA A 192 -2.87 1.53 9.28
N HIS A 193 -2.80 2.61 10.07
CA HIS A 193 -3.94 3.08 10.85
C HIS A 193 -5.09 3.60 9.97
N VAL A 194 -4.77 4.24 8.85
CA VAL A 194 -5.77 4.66 7.88
C VAL A 194 -6.21 3.49 7.00
N ASN A 195 -5.32 2.55 6.67
CA ASN A 195 -5.68 1.32 5.96
C ASN A 195 -6.76 0.52 6.70
N ILE A 196 -6.64 0.37 8.03
CA ILE A 196 -7.69 -0.27 8.85
C ILE A 196 -9.04 0.41 8.60
N LYS A 197 -9.09 1.75 8.65
CA LYS A 197 -10.31 2.53 8.42
C LYS A 197 -10.85 2.38 6.99
N MET A 198 -9.97 2.28 5.99
CA MET A 198 -10.36 2.04 4.61
C MET A 198 -11.00 0.66 4.45
N LEU A 199 -10.42 -0.37 5.07
CA LEU A 199 -10.96 -1.73 5.06
C LEU A 199 -12.31 -1.79 5.77
N GLU A 200 -12.42 -1.18 6.95
CA GLU A 200 -13.67 -1.12 7.72
C GLU A 200 -14.77 -0.35 6.98
N TRP A 201 -14.43 0.77 6.34
CA TRP A 201 -15.36 1.52 5.51
C TRP A 201 -15.80 0.70 4.29
N ALA A 202 -14.89 0.03 3.60
CA ALA A 202 -15.20 -0.81 2.44
C ALA A 202 -16.14 -1.97 2.83
N ILE A 203 -15.90 -2.62 3.98
CA ILE A 203 -16.79 -3.63 4.55
C ILE A 203 -18.17 -3.04 4.84
N SER A 204 -18.25 -1.88 5.50
CA SER A 204 -19.52 -1.21 5.79
C SER A 204 -20.26 -0.78 4.50
N ALA A 205 -19.54 -0.30 3.50
CA ALA A 205 -20.08 0.14 2.24
C ALA A 205 -20.73 -1.01 1.43
N THR A 206 -20.20 -2.22 1.57
CA THR A 206 -20.62 -3.40 0.81
C THR A 206 -21.43 -4.42 1.62
N GLN A 207 -21.84 -4.07 2.85
CA GLN A 207 -22.50 -5.00 3.76
C GLN A 207 -23.79 -5.63 3.20
N ASN A 208 -24.51 -4.90 2.32
CA ASN A 208 -25.75 -5.36 1.68
C ASN A 208 -25.56 -5.79 0.22
N SER A 209 -24.31 -5.95 -0.23
CA SER A 209 -24.02 -6.43 -1.58
C SER A 209 -24.54 -7.86 -1.77
N THR A 210 -24.84 -8.22 -3.02
CA THR A 210 -25.28 -9.57 -3.39
C THR A 210 -24.39 -10.11 -4.51
N GLY A 211 -24.29 -11.44 -4.59
CA GLY A 211 -23.46 -12.11 -5.59
C GLY A 211 -21.98 -12.15 -5.21
N ASP A 212 -21.13 -12.07 -6.23
CA ASP A 212 -19.68 -12.17 -6.14
C ASP A 212 -19.00 -10.80 -6.31
N LEU A 213 -17.75 -10.69 -5.85
CA LEU A 213 -16.89 -9.51 -6.03
C LEU A 213 -15.81 -9.79 -7.07
N LEU A 214 -15.56 -8.83 -7.95
CA LEU A 214 -14.35 -8.77 -8.76
C LEU A 214 -13.43 -7.64 -8.27
N GLU A 215 -12.16 -7.94 -7.97
CA GLU A 215 -11.13 -6.92 -7.70
C GLU A 215 -10.08 -6.89 -8.81
N LEU A 216 -9.75 -5.68 -9.27
CA LEU A 216 -8.64 -5.43 -10.20
C LEU A 216 -7.41 -4.93 -9.44
N TYR A 217 -6.25 -5.53 -9.73
CA TYR A 217 -4.95 -5.15 -9.16
C TYR A 217 -4.86 -5.31 -7.64
N CYS A 218 -5.22 -6.50 -7.14
CA CYS A 218 -5.44 -6.74 -5.70
C CYS A 218 -4.17 -6.67 -4.83
N GLY A 219 -2.97 -6.57 -5.40
CA GLY A 219 -1.72 -6.57 -4.65
C GLY A 219 -1.59 -7.84 -3.80
N ASN A 220 -1.33 -7.68 -2.50
CA ASN A 220 -1.28 -8.79 -1.54
C ASN A 220 -2.68 -9.23 -1.04
N GLY A 221 -3.76 -8.78 -1.67
CA GLY A 221 -5.13 -9.11 -1.30
C GLY A 221 -5.73 -8.22 -0.18
N ASN A 222 -5.20 -7.02 0.02
CA ASN A 222 -5.60 -6.12 1.11
C ASN A 222 -7.13 -6.02 1.27
N PHE A 223 -7.83 -5.62 0.21
CA PHE A 223 -9.29 -5.45 0.20
C PHE A 223 -10.03 -6.76 -0.03
N SER A 224 -9.64 -7.57 -1.04
CA SER A 224 -10.26 -8.87 -1.35
C SER A 224 -10.52 -9.72 -0.10
N LEU A 225 -9.52 -9.85 0.77
CA LEU A 225 -9.60 -10.70 1.95
C LEU A 225 -10.52 -10.11 3.02
N ALA A 226 -10.49 -8.79 3.20
CA ALA A 226 -11.37 -8.10 4.13
C ALA A 226 -12.84 -8.14 3.66
N LEU A 227 -13.05 -7.94 2.36
CA LEU A 227 -14.37 -7.91 1.74
C LEU A 227 -14.99 -9.29 1.56
N ALA A 228 -14.19 -10.36 1.58
CA ALA A 228 -14.65 -11.75 1.43
C ALA A 228 -15.86 -12.13 2.29
N GLN A 229 -16.01 -11.51 3.47
CA GLN A 229 -17.13 -11.73 4.38
C GLN A 229 -18.49 -11.23 3.85
N ASN A 230 -18.51 -10.32 2.88
CA ASN A 230 -19.72 -9.69 2.34
C ASN A 230 -20.18 -10.31 1.02
N PHE A 231 -19.41 -11.24 0.44
CA PHE A 231 -19.67 -11.78 -0.89
C PHE A 231 -19.71 -13.30 -0.87
N ASN A 232 -20.41 -13.90 -1.83
CA ASN A 232 -20.46 -15.36 -1.96
C ASN A 232 -19.07 -15.90 -2.33
N ARG A 233 -18.46 -15.33 -3.38
CA ARG A 233 -17.06 -15.53 -3.75
C ARG A 233 -16.42 -14.21 -4.15
N VAL A 234 -15.10 -14.17 -4.07
CA VAL A 234 -14.27 -13.07 -4.52
C VAL A 234 -13.30 -13.56 -5.57
N LEU A 235 -13.28 -12.88 -6.70
CA LEU A 235 -12.31 -13.07 -7.76
C LEU A 235 -11.39 -11.85 -7.80
N ALA A 236 -10.08 -12.06 -7.69
CA ALA A 236 -9.13 -10.97 -7.60
C ALA A 236 -8.00 -11.14 -8.62
N THR A 237 -7.63 -10.07 -9.32
CA THR A 237 -6.60 -10.13 -10.37
C THR A 237 -5.32 -9.41 -9.97
N GLU A 238 -4.17 -10.01 -10.25
CA GLU A 238 -2.85 -9.42 -10.02
C GLU A 238 -1.81 -10.02 -11.00
N ILE A 239 -0.84 -9.22 -11.45
CA ILE A 239 0.20 -9.65 -12.40
C ILE A 239 1.54 -9.94 -11.71
N ALA A 240 1.84 -9.21 -10.64
CA ALA A 240 3.11 -9.25 -9.92
C ALA A 240 3.21 -10.54 -9.11
N LYS A 241 4.15 -11.41 -9.52
CA LYS A 241 4.37 -12.72 -8.87
C LYS A 241 4.58 -12.63 -7.35
N PRO A 242 5.36 -11.66 -6.80
CA PRO A 242 5.50 -11.51 -5.35
C PRO A 242 4.18 -11.19 -4.65
N SER A 243 3.39 -10.27 -5.22
CA SER A 243 2.06 -9.89 -4.71
C SER A 243 1.08 -11.07 -4.74
N VAL A 244 1.04 -11.82 -5.85
CA VAL A 244 0.22 -13.05 -5.97
C VAL A 244 0.59 -14.08 -4.91
N SER A 245 1.89 -14.33 -4.70
CA SER A 245 2.35 -15.27 -3.68
C SER A 245 2.00 -14.80 -2.26
N ALA A 246 2.08 -13.49 -2.00
CA ALA A 246 1.66 -12.93 -0.72
C ALA A 246 0.16 -13.05 -0.52
N ALA A 247 -0.65 -12.79 -1.55
CA ALA A 247 -2.10 -12.94 -1.51
C ALA A 247 -2.52 -14.39 -1.23
N GLN A 248 -1.92 -15.39 -1.89
CA GLN A 248 -2.17 -16.81 -1.58
C GLN A 248 -1.86 -17.13 -0.11
N TYR A 249 -0.68 -16.72 0.38
CA TYR A 249 -0.33 -16.92 1.79
C TYR A 249 -1.35 -16.26 2.72
N ASN A 250 -1.81 -15.05 2.38
CA ASN A 250 -2.76 -14.31 3.20
C ASN A 250 -4.14 -14.99 3.24
N ILE A 251 -4.59 -15.60 2.14
CA ILE A 251 -5.83 -16.39 2.10
C ILE A 251 -5.74 -17.55 3.10
N GLU A 252 -4.66 -18.32 3.03
CA GLU A 252 -4.40 -19.45 3.92
C GLU A 252 -4.28 -18.99 5.39
N ALA A 253 -3.47 -17.95 5.66
CA ALA A 253 -3.22 -17.45 7.00
C ALA A 253 -4.47 -16.90 7.71
N ASN A 254 -5.44 -16.40 6.94
CA ASN A 254 -6.71 -15.89 7.47
C ASN A 254 -7.85 -16.93 7.46
N ASN A 255 -7.59 -18.15 6.99
CA ASN A 255 -8.59 -19.21 6.81
C ASN A 255 -9.79 -18.75 5.97
N ILE A 256 -9.51 -18.13 4.82
CA ILE A 256 -10.54 -17.68 3.88
C ILE A 256 -10.66 -18.71 2.76
N ASP A 257 -11.87 -19.15 2.46
CA ASP A 257 -12.18 -20.24 1.52
C ASP A 257 -12.81 -19.76 0.22
N ASN A 258 -13.38 -18.54 0.22
CA ASN A 258 -14.16 -18.01 -0.90
C ASN A 258 -13.44 -16.94 -1.73
N VAL A 259 -12.10 -16.83 -1.64
CA VAL A 259 -11.29 -15.91 -2.45
C VAL A 259 -10.42 -16.70 -3.43
N GLN A 260 -10.48 -16.32 -4.70
CA GLN A 260 -9.62 -16.86 -5.76
C GLN A 260 -8.79 -15.76 -6.42
N ILE A 261 -7.46 -15.93 -6.38
CA ILE A 261 -6.52 -15.02 -7.06
C ILE A 261 -6.22 -15.55 -8.47
N ILE A 262 -6.39 -14.70 -9.46
CA ILE A 262 -6.06 -14.98 -10.86
C ILE A 262 -4.86 -14.14 -11.28
N ARG A 263 -3.81 -14.81 -11.77
CA ARG A 263 -2.61 -14.13 -12.25
C ARG A 263 -2.78 -13.60 -13.69
N MET A 264 -3.49 -12.48 -13.83
CA MET A 264 -3.85 -11.90 -15.12
C MET A 264 -3.99 -10.37 -15.04
N SER A 265 -3.80 -9.67 -16.16
CA SER A 265 -4.07 -8.23 -16.26
C SER A 265 -5.58 -7.98 -16.36
N ALA A 266 -6.03 -6.77 -16.06
CA ALA A 266 -7.44 -6.39 -16.24
C ALA A 266 -7.89 -6.51 -17.72
N GLU A 267 -7.01 -6.19 -18.67
CA GLU A 267 -7.31 -6.30 -20.11
C GLU A 267 -7.50 -7.76 -20.53
N ASP A 268 -6.60 -8.66 -20.16
CA ASP A 268 -6.72 -10.10 -20.45
C ASP A 268 -7.96 -10.69 -19.75
N PHE A 269 -8.24 -10.27 -18.51
CA PHE A 269 -9.43 -10.68 -17.76
C PHE A 269 -10.72 -10.28 -18.46
N THR A 270 -10.79 -9.06 -18.97
CA THR A 270 -11.93 -8.57 -19.74
C THR A 270 -12.16 -9.40 -21.00
N GLN A 271 -11.09 -9.72 -21.75
CA GLN A 271 -11.20 -10.57 -22.94
C GLN A 271 -11.71 -11.96 -22.59
N ALA A 272 -11.29 -12.51 -21.46
CA ALA A 272 -11.76 -13.81 -20.98
C ALA A 272 -13.25 -13.78 -20.59
N MET A 273 -13.68 -12.78 -19.81
CA MET A 273 -15.08 -12.60 -19.41
C MET A 273 -16.02 -12.46 -20.61
N ARG A 274 -15.58 -11.77 -21.67
CA ARG A 274 -16.36 -11.60 -22.91
C ARG A 274 -16.32 -12.80 -23.85
N GLY A 275 -15.63 -13.89 -23.47
CA GLY A 275 -15.46 -15.07 -24.31
C GLY A 275 -14.63 -14.81 -25.59
N ALA A 276 -13.91 -13.70 -25.65
CA ALA A 276 -13.14 -13.32 -26.84
C ALA A 276 -11.85 -14.15 -26.98
N ARG A 277 -11.36 -14.72 -25.88
CA ARG A 277 -10.13 -15.52 -25.85
C ARG A 277 -10.10 -16.49 -24.67
N GLU A 278 -9.70 -17.74 -24.93
CA GLU A 278 -9.42 -18.71 -23.88
C GLU A 278 -8.00 -18.53 -23.33
N PHE A 279 -7.87 -18.57 -22.00
CA PHE A 279 -6.58 -18.46 -21.33
C PHE A 279 -6.32 -19.71 -20.50
N ARG A 280 -5.18 -20.37 -20.73
CA ARG A 280 -4.74 -21.53 -19.94
C ARG A 280 -4.65 -21.25 -18.44
N ARG A 281 -4.42 -19.99 -18.03
CA ARG A 281 -4.37 -19.60 -16.61
C ARG A 281 -5.74 -19.61 -15.92
N LEU A 282 -6.82 -19.78 -16.68
CA LEU A 282 -8.18 -19.95 -16.19
C LEU A 282 -8.65 -21.41 -16.28
N GLU A 283 -7.77 -22.35 -16.61
CA GLU A 283 -8.11 -23.77 -16.65
C GLU A 283 -8.61 -24.23 -15.28
N GLY A 284 -9.84 -24.75 -15.22
CA GLY A 284 -10.54 -25.09 -13.98
C GLY A 284 -11.36 -23.97 -13.34
N ILE A 285 -11.33 -22.76 -13.90
CA ILE A 285 -12.15 -21.61 -13.48
C ILE A 285 -13.14 -21.31 -14.59
N ASN A 286 -14.41 -21.62 -14.36
CA ASN A 286 -15.45 -21.20 -15.28
C ASN A 286 -15.95 -19.80 -14.86
N LEU A 287 -15.46 -18.78 -15.55
CA LEU A 287 -15.84 -17.38 -15.26
C LEU A 287 -17.36 -17.14 -15.39
N SER A 288 -18.06 -17.91 -16.23
CA SER A 288 -19.51 -17.79 -16.38
C SER A 288 -20.30 -18.27 -15.16
N ASP A 289 -19.67 -19.04 -14.26
CA ASP A 289 -20.29 -19.45 -12.99
C ASP A 289 -20.26 -18.34 -11.95
N TYR A 290 -19.49 -17.27 -12.16
CA TYR A 290 -19.38 -16.12 -11.25
C TYR A 290 -20.45 -15.07 -11.57
N GLN A 291 -21.16 -14.63 -10.54
CA GLN A 291 -22.17 -13.57 -10.60
C GLN A 291 -21.61 -12.28 -9.99
N CYS A 292 -20.61 -11.70 -10.65
CA CYS A 292 -19.94 -10.50 -10.17
C CYS A 292 -20.82 -9.26 -10.37
N ASN A 293 -21.60 -8.90 -9.35
CA ASN A 293 -22.44 -7.69 -9.38
C ASN A 293 -21.66 -6.44 -8.91
N THR A 294 -20.55 -6.65 -8.18
CA THR A 294 -19.71 -5.58 -7.64
C THR A 294 -18.30 -5.70 -8.19
N ILE A 295 -17.73 -4.57 -8.62
CA ILE A 295 -16.32 -4.46 -8.97
C ILE A 295 -15.61 -3.50 -8.01
N PHE A 296 -14.42 -3.89 -7.55
CA PHE A 296 -13.52 -3.07 -6.74
C PHE A 296 -12.29 -2.66 -7.55
N VAL A 297 -11.93 -1.39 -7.45
CA VAL A 297 -10.74 -0.81 -8.08
C VAL A 297 -10.02 0.15 -7.14
N ASP A 298 -8.69 -0.02 -7.04
CA ASP A 298 -7.77 0.89 -6.34
C ASP A 298 -6.59 1.22 -7.29
N PRO A 299 -6.81 2.07 -8.31
CA PRO A 299 -5.80 2.32 -9.34
C PRO A 299 -4.66 3.21 -8.83
N PRO A 300 -3.53 3.23 -9.57
CA PRO A 300 -2.47 4.21 -9.32
C PRO A 300 -2.97 5.66 -9.50
N ARG A 301 -2.13 6.63 -9.18
CA ARG A 301 -2.46 8.08 -9.23
C ARG A 301 -2.96 8.60 -10.58
N SER A 302 -2.77 7.87 -11.67
CA SER A 302 -3.32 8.19 -13.00
C SER A 302 -4.82 7.93 -13.12
N GLY A 303 -5.45 7.24 -12.16
CA GLY A 303 -6.83 6.76 -12.28
C GLY A 303 -6.95 5.58 -13.24
N LEU A 304 -8.19 5.27 -13.62
CA LEU A 304 -8.52 4.26 -14.63
C LEU A 304 -8.35 4.84 -16.04
N ASP A 305 -7.84 4.02 -16.96
CA ASP A 305 -7.88 4.33 -18.39
C ASP A 305 -9.30 4.18 -18.97
N ASP A 306 -9.55 4.78 -20.14
CA ASP A 306 -10.87 4.81 -20.77
C ASP A 306 -11.47 3.40 -20.98
N LYS A 307 -10.64 2.41 -21.33
CA LYS A 307 -11.09 1.03 -21.52
C LYS A 307 -11.57 0.42 -20.20
N THR A 308 -10.85 0.67 -19.11
CA THR A 308 -11.19 0.18 -17.79
C THR A 308 -12.40 0.91 -17.22
N VAL A 309 -12.56 2.22 -17.51
CA VAL A 309 -13.79 2.97 -17.19
C VAL A 309 -14.99 2.33 -17.87
N GLN A 310 -14.92 2.06 -19.18
CA GLN A 310 -16.00 1.40 -19.91
C GLN A 310 -16.32 0.00 -19.35
N LEU A 311 -15.29 -0.76 -18.97
CA LEU A 311 -15.47 -2.07 -18.33
C LEU A 311 -16.22 -1.96 -17.01
N VAL A 312 -15.78 -1.08 -16.09
CA VAL A 312 -16.39 -1.03 -14.76
C VAL A 312 -17.84 -0.54 -14.81
N GLN A 313 -18.24 0.22 -15.84
CA GLN A 313 -19.64 0.61 -16.08
C GLN A 313 -20.58 -0.57 -16.37
N GLU A 314 -20.06 -1.75 -16.70
CA GLU A 314 -20.86 -2.96 -16.94
C GLU A 314 -21.36 -3.60 -15.63
N TYR A 315 -20.78 -3.24 -14.48
CA TYR A 315 -21.15 -3.76 -13.17
C TYR A 315 -22.25 -2.92 -12.53
N ASP A 316 -23.03 -3.49 -11.61
CA ASP A 316 -24.10 -2.75 -10.94
C ASP A 316 -23.57 -1.86 -9.81
N ASN A 317 -22.49 -2.30 -9.18
CA ASN A 317 -21.85 -1.60 -8.07
C ASN A 317 -20.36 -1.45 -8.35
N ILE A 318 -19.83 -0.24 -8.17
CA ILE A 318 -18.40 0.05 -8.31
C ILE A 318 -17.90 0.63 -6.99
N LEU A 319 -17.03 -0.11 -6.31
CA LEU A 319 -16.31 0.39 -5.15
C LEU A 319 -14.94 0.88 -5.62
N TYR A 320 -14.71 2.19 -5.55
CA TYR A 320 -13.50 2.84 -6.06
C TYR A 320 -12.78 3.54 -4.92
N ILE A 321 -11.56 3.09 -4.61
CA ILE A 321 -10.61 3.82 -3.75
C ILE A 321 -9.61 4.58 -4.63
N SER A 322 -9.39 5.87 -4.35
CA SER A 322 -8.47 6.69 -5.11
C SER A 322 -7.50 7.45 -4.21
N CYS A 323 -6.22 7.39 -4.55
CA CYS A 323 -5.17 8.24 -3.98
C CYS A 323 -5.00 9.59 -4.72
N ASN A 324 -5.80 9.83 -5.77
CA ASN A 324 -5.84 11.08 -6.52
C ASN A 324 -7.30 11.48 -6.87
N PRO A 325 -7.90 12.38 -6.08
CA PRO A 325 -9.27 12.83 -6.30
C PRO A 325 -9.49 13.53 -7.65
N GLU A 326 -8.43 14.11 -8.25
CA GLU A 326 -8.53 14.76 -9.56
C GLU A 326 -8.86 13.75 -10.66
N THR A 327 -8.07 12.67 -10.75
CA THR A 327 -8.31 11.61 -11.75
C THR A 327 -9.55 10.78 -11.43
N LEU A 328 -9.95 10.72 -10.15
CA LEU A 328 -11.27 10.18 -9.78
C LEU A 328 -12.40 11.02 -10.40
N CYS A 329 -12.35 12.35 -10.30
CA CYS A 329 -13.34 13.23 -10.94
C CYS A 329 -13.35 13.08 -12.46
N ASP A 330 -12.19 12.95 -13.09
CA ASP A 330 -12.10 12.68 -14.54
C ASP A 330 -12.85 11.39 -14.90
N ASN A 331 -12.61 10.30 -14.17
CA ASN A 331 -13.35 9.05 -14.36
C ASN A 331 -14.85 9.20 -14.05
N LEU A 332 -15.22 9.93 -12.99
CA LEU A 332 -16.61 10.17 -12.60
C LEU A 332 -17.41 10.93 -13.66
N THR A 333 -16.76 11.73 -14.51
CA THR A 333 -17.42 12.38 -15.66
C THR A 333 -18.18 11.37 -16.52
N THR A 334 -17.56 10.21 -16.78
CA THR A 334 -18.16 9.11 -17.54
C THR A 334 -19.01 8.19 -16.65
N LEU A 335 -18.51 7.82 -15.46
CA LEU A 335 -19.22 6.88 -14.59
C LEU A 335 -20.57 7.42 -14.08
N ASN A 336 -20.69 8.74 -13.90
CA ASN A 336 -21.93 9.38 -13.43
C ASN A 336 -23.07 9.35 -14.46
N GLU A 337 -22.78 9.06 -15.73
CA GLU A 337 -23.80 8.85 -16.78
C GLU A 337 -24.66 7.61 -16.49
N THR A 338 -24.06 6.58 -15.90
CA THR A 338 -24.70 5.28 -15.67
C THR A 338 -24.91 4.95 -14.18
N HIS A 339 -24.12 5.57 -13.30
CA HIS A 339 -24.16 5.33 -11.86
C HIS A 339 -24.42 6.63 -11.07
N LYS A 340 -24.84 6.48 -9.82
CA LYS A 340 -24.90 7.54 -8.81
C LYS A 340 -23.92 7.24 -7.67
N ILE A 341 -23.40 8.27 -7.02
CA ILE A 341 -22.56 8.12 -5.82
C ILE A 341 -23.47 7.86 -4.62
N GLU A 342 -23.39 6.67 -4.05
CA GLU A 342 -24.18 6.26 -2.88
C GLU A 342 -23.44 6.54 -1.56
N LYS A 343 -22.11 6.38 -1.56
CA LYS A 343 -21.25 6.69 -0.40
C LYS A 343 -19.99 7.44 -0.86
N LEU A 344 -19.51 8.32 0.00
CA LEU A 344 -18.27 9.08 -0.19
C LEU A 344 -17.49 9.07 1.12
N ALA A 345 -16.19 8.82 1.05
CA ALA A 345 -15.29 8.88 2.18
C ALA A 345 -14.02 9.65 1.85
N LEU A 346 -13.45 10.30 2.86
CA LEU A 346 -12.11 10.89 2.84
C LEU A 346 -11.23 10.16 3.85
N PHE A 347 -10.07 9.70 3.38
CA PHE A 347 -9.05 9.06 4.19
C PHE A 347 -7.80 9.94 4.22
N ASP A 348 -7.42 10.43 5.39
CA ASP A 348 -6.25 11.30 5.52
C ASP A 348 -4.95 10.48 5.62
N GLN A 349 -4.63 9.72 4.58
CA GLN A 349 -3.47 8.81 4.58
C GLN A 349 -2.12 9.56 4.61
N PHE A 350 -2.11 10.79 4.08
CA PHE A 350 -0.93 11.65 3.98
C PHE A 350 -1.13 13.02 4.68
N PRO A 351 -1.17 13.06 6.03
CA PRO A 351 -1.15 14.30 6.78
C PRO A 351 0.00 15.21 6.37
N TYR A 352 -0.18 16.52 6.49
CA TYR A 352 0.85 17.53 6.19
C TYR A 352 1.28 17.58 4.73
N THR A 353 0.47 17.02 3.83
CA THR A 353 0.65 17.09 2.39
C THR A 353 -0.66 17.48 1.70
N HIS A 354 -0.59 17.87 0.43
CA HIS A 354 -1.77 18.12 -0.40
C HIS A 354 -2.47 16.83 -0.86
N HIS A 355 -1.86 15.64 -0.67
CA HIS A 355 -2.45 14.38 -1.08
C HIS A 355 -3.66 14.03 -0.22
N MET A 356 -4.63 13.37 -0.84
CA MET A 356 -5.90 13.01 -0.24
C MET A 356 -6.32 11.67 -0.83
N GLU A 357 -6.75 10.75 0.03
CA GLU A 357 -7.42 9.55 -0.42
C GLU A 357 -8.92 9.70 -0.26
N SER A 358 -9.66 9.14 -1.21
CA SER A 358 -11.11 9.15 -1.21
C SER A 358 -11.66 7.81 -1.65
N GLY A 359 -12.77 7.40 -1.06
CA GLY A 359 -13.53 6.23 -1.47
C GLY A 359 -14.91 6.64 -1.98
N VAL A 360 -15.36 6.02 -3.07
CA VAL A 360 -16.75 6.13 -3.53
C VAL A 360 -17.35 4.75 -3.73
N LEU A 361 -18.61 4.59 -3.32
CA LEU A 361 -19.45 3.50 -3.79
C LEU A 361 -20.42 4.06 -4.82
N LEU A 362 -20.32 3.57 -6.05
CA LEU A 362 -21.22 3.91 -7.13
C LEU A 362 -22.24 2.78 -7.31
N THR A 363 -23.50 3.13 -7.52
CA THR A 363 -24.57 2.16 -7.80
C THR A 363 -25.26 2.55 -9.10
N ARG A 364 -25.62 1.56 -9.92
CA ARG A 364 -26.32 1.76 -11.19
C ARG A 364 -27.65 2.50 -10.95
N ARG A 365 -27.98 3.44 -11.84
CA ARG A 365 -29.20 4.27 -11.78
C ARG A 365 -30.47 3.49 -12.09
#